data_AF-A0A1E7LAH1-F1
#
_entry.id   AF-A0A1E7LAH1-F1
#
_cell.length_a   1.000
_cell.length_b   1.000
_cell.length_c   1.000
_cell.angle_alpha   90.00
_cell.angle_beta   90.00
_cell.angle_gamma   90.00
#
_symmetry.space_group_name_H-M   'P 1'
#
loop_
_entity.id
_entity.type
_entity.pdbx_description
1 polymer ?
#
loop_
_entity_poly.entity_id
_entity_poly.type
_entity_poly.pdbx_seq_one_letter_code
_entity_poly.pdbx_strand_id
1 'polypeptide(L)'
;MRVAEASGMNLSVARLERWRKAGLIPRPGPDTLVQCGWKQVYPLETAQLVVGLLTCCARSRTIDDLALLAFFSEVPVPIEPVKAALARTYFTHRVAQQSKEQQLFEAIPQVHREADSAEYNWAEVAADLDMQQHRDAVRQMRANLKRNKELANATRIELDQRVRGVLIWLNAPALPVHDAEYMADLRCALAFHGPPEQSRAAWVLAALCHSQQRAVWRTTSGEQRFEELMALEEVELLHLRDLVRESLDAMWCMATEGKGQRFDVGSSASARLAGGMLIEWMGARHVHPPGSRPAQVLLDSLRGLWSQCAASADTDASGEGRSAFITRTRSDRGS
;
A
#
# COMPACT_ATOMS: atom_id res chain seq x y z
N MET A 1 -15.59 -28.28 -19.65
CA MET A 1 -15.65 -27.80 -21.05
C MET A 1 -17.03 -27.28 -21.38
N ARG A 2 -18.09 -28.10 -21.36
CA ARG A 2 -19.48 -27.67 -21.66
C ARG A 2 -19.97 -26.43 -20.92
N VAL A 3 -19.68 -26.26 -19.63
CA VAL A 3 -20.07 -25.07 -18.85
C VAL A 3 -19.32 -23.81 -19.32
N ALA A 4 -18.01 -23.92 -19.59
CA ALA A 4 -17.20 -22.82 -20.12
C ALA A 4 -17.59 -22.46 -21.57
N GLU A 5 -17.89 -23.47 -22.39
CA GLU A 5 -18.40 -23.32 -23.75
C GLU A 5 -19.78 -22.65 -23.77
N ALA A 6 -20.67 -23.01 -22.84
CA ALA A 6 -21.97 -22.36 -22.66
C ALA A 6 -21.85 -20.89 -22.21
N SER A 7 -20.75 -20.52 -21.54
CA SER A 7 -20.41 -19.14 -21.20
C SER A 7 -19.61 -18.41 -22.30
N GLY A 8 -19.45 -19.01 -23.49
CA GLY A 8 -18.76 -18.39 -24.63
C GLY A 8 -17.24 -18.28 -24.47
N MET A 9 -16.62 -19.02 -23.55
CA MET A 9 -15.20 -18.91 -23.23
C MET A 9 -14.37 -20.04 -23.85
N ASN A 10 -13.30 -19.69 -24.58
CA ASN A 10 -12.37 -20.66 -25.16
C ASN A 10 -11.45 -21.29 -24.09
N LEU A 11 -11.64 -22.59 -23.84
CA LEU A 11 -10.88 -23.38 -22.87
C LEU A 11 -10.11 -24.50 -23.56
N SER A 12 -8.77 -24.42 -23.58
CA SER A 12 -7.92 -25.47 -24.14
C SER A 12 -7.48 -26.49 -23.09
N VAL A 13 -7.25 -27.73 -23.51
CA VAL A 13 -6.74 -28.81 -22.65
C VAL A 13 -5.39 -28.43 -22.03
N ALA A 14 -4.49 -27.85 -22.82
CA ALA A 14 -3.17 -27.40 -22.35
C ALA A 14 -3.27 -26.35 -21.22
N ARG A 15 -4.29 -25.48 -21.26
CA ARG A 15 -4.54 -24.51 -20.19
C ARG A 15 -4.99 -25.18 -18.91
N LEU A 16 -5.94 -26.12 -19.00
CA LEU A 16 -6.39 -26.91 -17.85
C LEU A 16 -5.23 -27.67 -17.20
N GLU A 17 -4.38 -28.31 -18.01
CA GLU A 17 -3.19 -29.00 -17.49
C GLU A 17 -2.23 -28.05 -16.77
N ARG A 18 -2.04 -26.83 -17.29
CA ARG A 18 -1.22 -25.82 -16.62
C ARG A 18 -1.79 -25.44 -15.25
N TRP A 19 -3.11 -25.25 -15.15
CA TRP A 19 -3.78 -24.92 -13.89
C TRP A 19 -3.75 -26.09 -12.89
N ARG A 20 -3.89 -27.34 -13.35
CA ARG A 20 -3.71 -28.55 -12.51
C ARG A 20 -2.30 -28.65 -11.96
N LYS A 21 -1.29 -28.42 -12.80
CA LYS A 21 0.13 -28.44 -12.37
C LYS A 21 0.43 -27.36 -11.34
N ALA A 22 -0.22 -26.20 -11.47
CA ALA A 22 -0.13 -25.09 -10.53
C ALA A 22 -0.98 -25.28 -9.26
N GLY A 23 -1.78 -26.35 -9.16
CA GLY A 23 -2.68 -26.57 -8.02
C GLY A 23 -3.90 -25.65 -7.98
N LEU A 24 -4.18 -24.88 -9.03
CA LEU A 24 -5.34 -23.97 -9.09
C LEU A 24 -6.67 -24.69 -9.31
N ILE A 25 -6.63 -25.90 -9.84
CA ILE A 25 -7.80 -26.79 -9.99
C ILE A 25 -7.39 -28.22 -9.62
N PRO A 26 -8.31 -29.03 -9.07
CA PRO A 26 -8.01 -30.40 -8.70
C PRO A 26 -7.58 -31.24 -9.91
N ARG A 27 -6.70 -32.22 -9.67
CA ARG A 27 -6.39 -33.27 -10.65
C ARG A 27 -7.56 -34.23 -10.75
N PRO A 28 -7.86 -34.78 -11.93
CA PRO A 28 -8.93 -35.77 -12.08
C PRO A 28 -8.55 -37.05 -11.32
N GLY A 29 -9.43 -37.50 -10.44
CA GLY A 29 -9.24 -38.69 -9.63
C GLY A 29 -10.54 -39.10 -8.92
N PRO A 30 -10.51 -40.22 -8.17
CA PRO A 30 -11.70 -40.76 -7.49
C PRO A 30 -12.36 -39.76 -6.54
N ASP A 31 -11.56 -38.91 -5.88
CA ASP A 31 -12.04 -37.95 -4.88
C ASP A 31 -12.48 -36.61 -5.48
N THR A 32 -12.26 -36.40 -6.79
CA THR A 32 -12.47 -35.10 -7.46
C THR A 32 -13.41 -35.18 -8.65
N LEU A 33 -13.84 -36.40 -9.00
CA LEU A 33 -14.79 -36.67 -10.07
C LEU A 33 -16.03 -37.34 -9.49
N VAL A 34 -17.19 -36.93 -10.01
CA VAL A 34 -18.48 -37.53 -9.69
C VAL A 34 -19.00 -38.32 -10.89
N GLN A 35 -19.66 -39.44 -10.62
CA GLN A 35 -20.29 -40.25 -11.66
C GLN A 35 -21.58 -39.57 -12.12
N CYS A 36 -21.68 -39.29 -13.41
CA CYS A 36 -22.88 -38.76 -14.05
C CYS A 36 -23.24 -39.66 -15.24
N GLY A 37 -24.17 -40.59 -15.01
CA GLY A 37 -24.48 -41.67 -15.95
C GLY A 37 -23.26 -42.57 -16.17
N TRP A 38 -22.79 -42.66 -17.41
CA TRP A 38 -21.61 -43.44 -17.80
C TRP A 38 -20.30 -42.65 -17.80
N LYS A 39 -20.33 -41.36 -17.43
CA LYS A 39 -19.19 -40.46 -17.52
C LYS A 39 -18.76 -40.01 -16.13
N GLN A 40 -17.45 -39.85 -15.96
CA GLN A 40 -16.88 -39.14 -14.82
C GLN A 40 -16.70 -37.67 -15.19
N VAL A 41 -17.22 -36.78 -14.36
CA VAL A 41 -17.19 -35.34 -14.56
C VAL A 41 -16.75 -34.64 -13.28
N TYR A 42 -16.16 -33.45 -13.40
CA TYR A 42 -15.92 -32.62 -12.24
C TYR A 42 -17.24 -32.16 -11.61
N PRO A 43 -17.27 -31.96 -10.29
CA PRO A 43 -18.43 -31.40 -9.61
C PRO A 43 -18.62 -29.91 -9.98
N LEU A 44 -19.80 -29.37 -9.67
CA LEU A 44 -20.21 -28.03 -10.10
C LEU A 44 -19.26 -26.94 -9.58
N GLU A 45 -18.76 -27.11 -8.36
CA GLU A 45 -17.83 -26.19 -7.69
C GLU A 45 -16.53 -26.04 -8.48
N THR A 46 -16.01 -27.16 -9.01
CA THR A 46 -14.82 -27.11 -9.87
C THR A 46 -15.13 -26.46 -11.22
N ALA A 47 -16.34 -26.63 -11.75
CA ALA A 47 -16.76 -25.93 -12.96
C ALA A 47 -16.85 -24.41 -12.74
N GLN A 48 -17.40 -23.97 -11.60
CA GLN A 48 -17.46 -22.55 -11.20
C GLN A 48 -16.07 -21.96 -11.02
N LEU A 49 -15.15 -22.68 -10.36
CA LEU A 49 -13.75 -22.30 -10.23
C LEU A 49 -13.09 -22.11 -11.61
N VAL A 50 -13.28 -23.05 -12.53
CA VAL A 50 -12.74 -22.94 -13.91
C VAL A 50 -13.30 -21.72 -14.63
N VAL A 51 -14.59 -21.41 -14.48
CA VAL A 51 -15.20 -20.21 -15.07
C VAL A 51 -14.62 -18.94 -14.44
N GLY A 52 -14.49 -18.86 -13.12
CA GLY A 52 -13.88 -17.73 -12.42
C GLY A 52 -12.42 -17.48 -12.84
N LEU A 53 -11.62 -18.55 -12.96
CA LEU A 53 -10.26 -18.49 -13.46
C LEU A 53 -10.21 -18.01 -14.91
N LEU A 54 -11.15 -18.41 -15.77
CA LEU A 54 -11.20 -17.92 -17.15
C LEU A 54 -11.48 -16.42 -17.24
N THR A 55 -12.40 -15.91 -16.41
CA THR A 55 -12.68 -14.47 -16.32
C THR A 55 -11.43 -13.67 -15.93
N CYS A 56 -10.66 -14.19 -14.97
CA CYS A 56 -9.42 -13.56 -14.51
C CYS A 56 -8.26 -13.72 -15.53
N CYS A 57 -8.24 -14.83 -16.27
CA CYS A 57 -7.13 -15.22 -17.15
C CYS A 57 -6.82 -14.17 -18.22
N ALA A 58 -7.83 -13.46 -18.73
CA ALA A 58 -7.65 -12.42 -19.74
C ALA A 58 -6.79 -11.25 -19.24
N ARG A 59 -6.71 -11.05 -17.91
CA ARG A 59 -6.04 -9.93 -17.26
C ARG A 59 -4.81 -10.35 -16.45
N SER A 60 -4.42 -11.62 -16.55
CA SER A 60 -3.25 -12.22 -15.89
C SER A 60 -2.20 -12.65 -16.92
N ARG A 61 -0.91 -12.35 -16.65
CA ARG A 61 0.20 -12.83 -17.51
C ARG A 61 0.87 -14.08 -16.98
N THR A 62 0.91 -14.24 -15.66
CA THR A 62 1.53 -15.39 -14.97
C THR A 62 0.49 -16.19 -14.20
N ILE A 63 0.87 -17.39 -13.77
CA ILE A 63 0.04 -18.22 -12.90
C ILE A 63 -0.13 -17.58 -11.52
N ASP A 64 0.91 -16.91 -11.01
CA ASP A 64 0.85 -16.20 -9.74
C ASP A 64 -0.11 -15.01 -9.82
N ASP A 65 -0.04 -14.24 -10.90
CA ASP A 65 -1.00 -13.14 -11.16
C ASP A 65 -2.43 -13.66 -11.24
N LEU A 66 -2.64 -14.81 -11.89
CA LEU A 66 -3.95 -15.43 -11.99
C LEU A 66 -4.46 -15.87 -10.61
N ALA A 67 -3.60 -16.50 -9.80
CA ALA A 67 -3.95 -16.93 -8.44
C ALA A 67 -4.37 -15.74 -7.57
N LEU A 68 -3.56 -14.67 -7.54
CA LEU A 68 -3.85 -13.46 -6.78
C LEU A 68 -5.09 -12.74 -7.29
N LEU A 69 -5.21 -12.56 -8.61
CA LEU A 69 -6.36 -11.89 -9.20
C LEU A 69 -7.65 -12.62 -8.91
N ALA A 70 -7.66 -13.94 -9.07
CA ALA A 70 -8.82 -14.78 -8.76
C ALA A 70 -9.16 -14.74 -7.26
N PHE A 71 -8.15 -14.83 -6.39
CA PHE A 71 -8.33 -14.74 -4.95
C PHE A 71 -9.00 -13.43 -4.50
N PHE A 72 -8.49 -12.28 -4.94
CA PHE A 72 -9.06 -10.96 -4.61
C PHE A 72 -10.36 -10.65 -5.38
N SER A 73 -10.67 -11.41 -6.43
CA SER A 73 -11.97 -11.39 -7.13
C SER A 73 -12.97 -12.39 -6.57
N GLU A 74 -12.74 -12.94 -5.37
CA GLU A 74 -13.63 -13.86 -4.66
C GLU A 74 -13.89 -15.19 -5.39
N VAL A 75 -13.01 -15.57 -6.31
CA VAL A 75 -13.03 -16.91 -6.90
C VAL A 75 -12.53 -17.91 -5.83
N PRO A 76 -13.20 -19.05 -5.61
CA PRO A 76 -12.84 -20.04 -4.59
C PRO A 76 -11.60 -20.85 -5.02
N VAL A 77 -10.47 -20.18 -5.17
CA VAL A 77 -9.19 -20.79 -5.51
C VAL A 77 -8.60 -21.51 -4.29
N PRO A 78 -7.91 -22.65 -4.47
CA PRO A 78 -7.20 -23.30 -3.38
C PRO A 78 -6.18 -22.35 -2.72
N ILE A 79 -6.02 -22.43 -1.40
CA ILE A 79 -5.22 -21.47 -0.63
C ILE A 79 -3.71 -21.64 -0.83
N GLU A 80 -3.22 -22.87 -0.98
CA GLU A 80 -1.79 -23.12 -1.16
C GLU A 80 -1.16 -22.43 -2.38
N PRO A 81 -1.75 -22.47 -3.59
CA PRO A 81 -1.23 -21.68 -4.71
C PRO A 81 -1.33 -20.16 -4.47
N VAL A 82 -2.29 -19.69 -3.67
CA VAL A 82 -2.38 -18.26 -3.29
C VAL A 82 -1.23 -17.88 -2.36
N LYS A 83 -0.99 -18.65 -1.30
CA LYS A 83 0.16 -18.46 -0.39
C LYS A 83 1.49 -18.45 -1.16
N ALA A 84 1.67 -19.41 -2.07
CA ALA A 84 2.86 -19.50 -2.89
C ALA A 84 3.01 -18.28 -3.84
N ALA A 85 1.90 -17.80 -4.43
CA ALA A 85 1.89 -16.62 -5.27
C ALA A 85 2.15 -15.33 -4.48
N LEU A 86 1.57 -15.19 -3.29
CA LEU A 86 1.85 -14.10 -2.35
C LEU A 86 3.33 -14.07 -1.99
N ALA A 87 3.90 -15.21 -1.60
CA ALA A 87 5.30 -15.30 -1.24
C ALA A 87 6.23 -14.89 -2.38
N ARG A 88 6.07 -15.47 -3.57
CA ARG A 88 6.91 -15.13 -4.73
C ARG A 88 6.76 -13.68 -5.17
N THR A 89 5.55 -13.13 -5.11
CA THR A 89 5.31 -11.75 -5.54
C THR A 89 5.85 -10.75 -4.53
N TYR A 90 5.52 -10.93 -3.26
CA TYR A 90 5.83 -9.99 -2.19
C TYR A 90 7.31 -10.01 -1.82
N PHE A 91 7.89 -11.18 -1.51
CA PHE A 91 9.25 -11.22 -0.99
C PHE A 91 10.29 -10.84 -2.05
N THR A 92 10.06 -11.18 -3.33
CA THR A 92 10.92 -10.69 -4.41
C THR A 92 10.85 -9.17 -4.54
N HIS A 93 9.65 -8.58 -4.45
CA HIS A 93 9.50 -7.12 -4.44
C HIS A 93 10.17 -6.50 -3.22
N ARG A 94 9.99 -7.09 -2.03
CA ARG A 94 10.55 -6.58 -0.77
C ARG A 94 12.07 -6.56 -0.78
N VAL A 95 12.73 -7.60 -1.30
CA VAL A 95 14.20 -7.63 -1.47
C VAL A 95 14.68 -6.50 -2.37
N ALA A 96 14.01 -6.30 -3.51
CA ALA A 96 14.36 -5.21 -4.44
C ALA A 96 14.12 -3.84 -3.81
N GLN A 97 13.06 -3.68 -3.01
CA GLN A 97 12.77 -2.46 -2.28
C GLN A 97 13.80 -2.20 -1.18
N GLN A 98 14.17 -3.22 -0.40
CA GLN A 98 15.20 -3.12 0.65
C GLN A 98 16.56 -2.72 0.07
N SER A 99 16.91 -3.23 -1.12
CA SER A 99 18.14 -2.81 -1.81
C SER A 99 18.11 -1.33 -2.18
N LYS A 100 16.96 -0.79 -2.59
CA LYS A 100 16.80 0.66 -2.86
C LYS A 100 16.83 1.49 -1.59
N GLU A 101 16.16 1.03 -0.53
CA GLU A 101 16.19 1.65 0.81
C GLU A 101 17.64 1.76 1.31
N GLN A 102 18.41 0.68 1.19
CA GLN A 102 19.82 0.64 1.58
C GLN A 102 20.69 1.59 0.74
N GLN A 103 20.50 1.63 -0.58
CA GLN A 103 21.23 2.55 -1.46
C GLN A 103 20.97 4.02 -1.10
N LEU A 104 19.73 4.38 -0.78
CA LEU A 104 19.38 5.73 -0.34
C LEU A 104 19.97 6.04 1.04
N PHE A 105 19.94 5.08 1.96
CA PHE A 105 20.55 5.23 3.28
C PHE A 105 22.07 5.47 3.18
N GLU A 106 22.76 4.72 2.32
CA GLU A 106 24.20 4.87 2.09
C GLU A 106 24.57 6.18 1.40
N ALA A 107 23.63 6.80 0.67
CA ALA A 107 23.83 8.10 0.04
C ALA A 107 23.78 9.27 1.04
N ILE A 108 23.24 9.08 2.25
CA ILE A 108 23.26 10.10 3.30
C ILE A 108 24.71 10.25 3.80
N PRO A 109 25.30 11.46 3.76
CA PRO A 109 26.64 11.70 4.26
C PRO A 109 26.82 11.18 5.69
N GLN A 110 27.95 10.51 5.95
CA GLN A 110 28.19 9.85 7.24
C GLN A 110 28.05 10.80 8.43
N VAL A 111 28.54 12.05 8.29
CA VAL A 111 28.44 13.09 9.32
C VAL A 111 26.98 13.37 9.70
N HIS A 112 26.07 13.37 8.73
CA HIS A 112 24.63 13.57 8.98
C HIS A 112 23.99 12.31 9.58
N ARG A 113 24.37 11.11 9.08
CA ARG A 113 23.89 9.83 9.65
C ARG A 113 24.25 9.64 11.12
N GLU A 114 25.40 10.12 11.54
CA GLU A 114 25.88 10.04 12.93
C GLU A 114 25.30 11.15 13.82
N ALA A 115 24.95 12.31 13.25
CA ALA A 115 24.37 13.43 13.97
C ALA A 115 22.88 13.20 14.31
N ASP A 116 22.14 12.56 13.38
CA ASP A 116 20.70 12.33 13.53
C ASP A 116 20.37 10.96 14.11
N SER A 117 19.17 10.83 14.68
CA SER A 117 18.68 9.53 15.14
C SER A 117 18.52 8.55 13.97
N ALA A 118 18.72 7.25 14.23
CA ALA A 118 18.50 6.21 13.23
C ALA A 118 17.06 6.25 12.65
N GLU A 119 16.08 6.58 13.47
CA GLU A 119 14.68 6.72 13.08
C GLU A 119 14.48 7.85 12.07
N TYR A 120 15.13 9.00 12.30
CA TYR A 120 15.08 10.14 11.40
C TYR A 120 15.78 9.84 10.05
N ASN A 121 16.95 9.19 10.09
CA ASN A 121 17.65 8.76 8.86
C ASN A 121 16.78 7.83 7.99
N TRP A 122 16.04 6.90 8.61
CA TRP A 122 15.11 6.04 7.87
C TRP A 122 13.86 6.79 7.37
N ALA A 123 13.38 7.78 8.12
CA ALA A 123 12.31 8.66 7.66
C ALA A 123 12.72 9.50 6.43
N GLU A 124 14.00 9.90 6.35
CA GLU A 124 14.57 10.52 5.14
C GLU A 124 14.53 9.60 3.93
N VAL A 125 14.99 8.35 4.10
CA VAL A 125 14.94 7.34 3.05
C VAL A 125 13.51 7.09 2.58
N ALA A 126 12.55 6.98 3.51
CA ALA A 126 11.14 6.80 3.20
C ALA A 126 10.58 8.00 2.41
N ALA A 127 10.87 9.23 2.86
CA ALA A 127 10.45 10.44 2.16
C ALA A 127 11.00 10.53 0.74
N ASP A 128 12.26 10.13 0.52
CA ASP A 128 12.87 10.10 -0.81
C ASP A 128 12.23 9.06 -1.74
N LEU A 129 11.82 7.91 -1.20
CA LEU A 129 11.03 6.93 -1.93
C LEU A 129 9.63 7.46 -2.24
N ASP A 130 8.97 8.11 -1.28
CA ASP A 130 7.64 8.69 -1.47
C ASP A 130 7.65 9.76 -2.56
N MET A 131 8.69 10.61 -2.58
CA MET A 131 8.92 11.62 -3.62
C MET A 131 9.00 11.00 -5.03
N GLN A 132 9.57 9.79 -5.15
CA GLN A 132 9.74 9.09 -6.42
C GLN A 132 8.47 8.31 -6.85
N GLN A 133 7.80 7.68 -5.89
CA GLN A 133 6.71 6.71 -6.12
C GLN A 133 5.34 7.40 -6.19
N HIS A 134 5.13 8.47 -5.42
CA HIS A 134 3.83 9.13 -5.27
C HIS A 134 3.76 10.49 -6.00
N ARG A 135 4.12 10.49 -7.29
CA ARG A 135 4.28 11.71 -8.11
C ARG A 135 3.06 12.64 -8.11
N ASP A 136 1.85 12.09 -8.09
CA ASP A 136 0.62 12.88 -8.09
C ASP A 136 0.38 13.57 -6.74
N ALA A 137 0.63 12.87 -5.61
CA ALA A 137 0.59 13.46 -4.27
C ALA A 137 1.63 14.58 -4.12
N VAL A 138 2.87 14.33 -4.55
CA VAL A 138 3.96 15.32 -4.54
C VAL A 138 3.63 16.53 -5.43
N ARG A 139 3.01 16.32 -6.60
CA ARG A 139 2.54 17.41 -7.45
C ARG A 139 1.48 18.26 -6.74
N GLN A 140 0.52 17.62 -6.07
CA GLN A 140 -0.51 18.32 -5.30
C GLN A 140 0.08 19.09 -4.12
N MET A 141 0.94 18.46 -3.30
CA MET A 141 1.60 19.10 -2.17
C MET A 141 2.36 20.37 -2.60
N ARG A 142 3.11 20.32 -3.70
CA ARG A 142 3.78 21.50 -4.26
C ARG A 142 2.82 22.58 -4.73
N ALA A 143 1.76 22.19 -5.43
CA ALA A 143 0.75 23.13 -5.90
C ALA A 143 0.06 23.83 -4.73
N ASN A 144 -0.19 23.11 -3.64
CA ASN A 144 -0.79 23.65 -2.43
C ASN A 144 0.14 24.61 -1.69
N LEU A 145 1.41 24.22 -1.50
CA LEU A 145 2.44 25.11 -0.94
C LEU A 145 2.52 26.42 -1.72
N LYS A 146 2.52 26.36 -3.06
CA LYS A 146 2.60 27.56 -3.92
C LYS A 146 1.37 28.49 -3.82
N ARG A 147 0.25 28.04 -3.27
CA ARG A 147 -0.92 28.90 -2.99
C ARG A 147 -0.71 29.78 -1.76
N ASN A 148 0.21 29.42 -0.88
CA ASN A 148 0.63 30.29 0.21
C ASN A 148 1.35 31.51 -0.38
N LYS A 149 0.95 32.72 0.05
CA LYS A 149 1.54 33.99 -0.40
C LYS A 149 3.06 34.04 -0.22
N GLU A 150 3.58 33.41 0.84
CA GLU A 150 5.02 33.38 1.12
C GLU A 150 5.81 32.51 0.14
N LEU A 151 5.16 31.51 -0.45
CA LEU A 151 5.76 30.52 -1.36
C LEU A 151 5.27 30.70 -2.81
N ALA A 152 4.50 31.75 -3.11
CA ALA A 152 3.95 31.98 -4.45
C ALA A 152 5.05 32.06 -5.54
N ASN A 153 6.20 32.62 -5.17
CA ASN A 153 7.37 32.77 -6.03
C ASN A 153 8.46 31.71 -5.77
N ALA A 154 8.19 30.71 -4.92
CA ALA A 154 9.16 29.67 -4.59
C ALA A 154 9.55 28.87 -5.83
N THR A 155 10.84 28.51 -5.90
CA THR A 155 11.36 27.69 -7.00
C THR A 155 10.88 26.24 -6.87
N ARG A 156 10.97 25.46 -7.95
CA ARG A 156 10.65 24.04 -7.88
C ARG A 156 11.52 23.29 -6.87
N ILE A 157 12.81 23.66 -6.79
CA ILE A 157 13.77 23.05 -5.86
C ILE A 157 13.34 23.32 -4.41
N GLU A 158 12.99 24.56 -4.10
CA GLU A 158 12.50 24.95 -2.76
C GLU A 158 11.20 24.22 -2.39
N LEU A 159 10.25 24.12 -3.33
CA LEU A 159 9.02 23.37 -3.11
C LEU A 159 9.28 21.86 -2.92
N ASP A 160 10.18 21.26 -3.70
CA ASP A 160 10.56 19.85 -3.54
C ASP A 160 11.21 19.60 -2.16
N GLN A 161 12.04 20.53 -1.67
CA GLN A 161 12.64 20.46 -0.33
C GLN A 161 11.61 20.56 0.79
N ARG A 162 10.63 21.49 0.66
CA ARG A 162 9.54 21.64 1.62
C ARG A 162 8.64 20.40 1.68
N VAL A 163 8.28 19.84 0.52
CA VAL A 163 7.52 18.58 0.46
C VAL A 163 8.31 17.42 1.05
N ARG A 164 9.61 17.31 0.76
CA ARG A 164 10.48 16.30 1.37
C ARG A 164 10.47 16.43 2.90
N GLY A 165 10.63 17.64 3.45
CA GLY A 165 10.57 17.90 4.89
C GLY A 165 9.23 17.48 5.52
N VAL A 166 8.11 17.76 4.84
CA VAL A 166 6.78 17.28 5.24
C VAL A 166 6.72 15.76 5.31
N LEU A 167 7.20 15.07 4.26
CA LEU A 167 7.20 13.61 4.18
C LEU A 167 8.13 12.94 5.18
N ILE A 168 9.28 13.55 5.51
CA ILE A 168 10.19 13.04 6.54
C ILE A 168 9.45 12.94 7.86
N TRP A 169 8.86 14.04 8.32
CA TRP A 169 8.17 14.06 9.60
C TRP A 169 6.85 13.31 9.60
N LEU A 170 6.23 13.09 8.43
CA LEU A 170 5.10 12.16 8.27
C LEU A 170 5.52 10.68 8.30
N ASN A 171 6.80 10.36 8.14
CA ASN A 171 7.36 9.02 8.28
C ASN A 171 8.14 8.83 9.61
N ALA A 172 8.48 9.91 10.32
CA ALA A 172 9.14 9.87 11.62
C ALA A 172 8.20 9.40 12.74
N PRO A 173 8.69 8.88 13.88
CA PRO A 173 7.83 8.32 14.93
C PRO A 173 6.82 9.29 15.55
N ALA A 174 7.09 10.58 15.52
CA ALA A 174 6.21 11.62 16.00
C ALA A 174 6.32 12.89 15.15
N LEU A 175 5.19 13.58 14.99
CA LEU A 175 5.17 14.90 14.37
C LEU A 175 5.70 15.96 15.35
N PRO A 176 6.55 16.90 14.88
CA PRO A 176 7.09 17.97 15.72
C PRO A 176 6.03 19.07 15.89
N VAL A 177 4.98 18.79 16.66
CA VAL A 177 3.82 19.69 16.82
C VAL A 177 4.16 21.08 17.39
N HIS A 178 5.33 21.21 18.01
CA HIS A 178 5.84 22.47 18.56
C HIS A 178 6.60 23.31 17.52
N ASP A 179 6.95 22.74 16.37
CA ASP A 179 7.59 23.44 15.26
C ASP A 179 6.52 24.14 14.40
N ALA A 180 6.32 25.43 14.65
CA ALA A 180 5.32 26.24 13.97
C ALA A 180 5.55 26.33 12.45
N GLU A 181 6.80 26.33 11.99
CA GLU A 181 7.11 26.43 10.57
C GLU A 181 6.80 25.13 9.84
N TYR A 182 7.22 24.01 10.43
CA TYR A 182 6.85 22.70 9.95
C TYR A 182 5.33 22.53 9.89
N MET A 183 4.63 22.88 10.97
CA MET A 183 3.17 22.74 11.01
C MET A 183 2.46 23.67 10.03
N ALA A 184 3.04 24.84 9.70
CA ALA A 184 2.55 25.70 8.62
C ALA A 184 2.76 25.04 7.25
N ASP A 185 3.95 24.47 6.98
CA ASP A 185 4.24 23.74 5.74
C ASP A 185 3.36 22.51 5.57
N LEU A 186 3.14 21.73 6.64
CA LEU A 186 2.26 20.57 6.64
C LEU A 186 0.82 20.98 6.30
N ARG A 187 0.27 21.99 6.99
CA ARG A 187 -1.07 22.53 6.71
C ARG A 187 -1.19 23.02 5.28
N CYS A 188 -0.17 23.73 4.77
CA CYS A 188 -0.15 24.22 3.40
C CYS A 188 -0.06 23.09 2.40
N ALA A 189 0.84 22.12 2.58
CA ALA A 189 1.01 20.98 1.68
C ALA A 189 -0.26 20.11 1.58
N LEU A 190 -1.00 19.97 2.68
CA LEU A 190 -2.28 19.26 2.70
C LEU A 190 -3.49 20.11 2.30
N ALA A 191 -3.29 21.42 2.06
CA ALA A 191 -4.38 22.39 1.86
C ALA A 191 -5.46 22.29 2.95
N PHE A 192 -5.05 22.32 4.23
CA PHE A 192 -5.91 22.10 5.39
C PHE A 192 -7.19 22.97 5.43
N HIS A 193 -7.12 24.20 4.90
CA HIS A 193 -8.24 25.14 4.82
C HIS A 193 -8.96 25.17 3.46
N GLY A 194 -8.59 24.29 2.53
CA GLY A 194 -9.15 24.22 1.18
C GLY A 194 -10.11 23.04 0.97
N PRO A 195 -10.86 23.01 -0.15
CA PRO A 195 -11.68 21.86 -0.48
C PRO A 195 -10.80 20.60 -0.61
N PRO A 196 -11.10 19.51 0.12
CA PRO A 196 -10.30 18.27 0.10
C PRO A 196 -10.11 17.66 -1.30
N GLU A 197 -11.07 17.93 -2.20
CA GLU A 197 -11.14 17.42 -3.58
C GLU A 197 -9.84 17.69 -4.37
N GLN A 198 -9.20 18.84 -4.16
CA GLN A 198 -7.98 19.22 -4.91
C GLN A 198 -6.68 18.67 -4.31
N SER A 199 -6.74 18.07 -3.11
CA SER A 199 -5.56 17.64 -2.32
C SER A 199 -5.64 16.20 -1.82
N ARG A 200 -6.60 15.43 -2.33
CA ARG A 200 -6.80 14.03 -2.01
C ARG A 200 -5.54 13.19 -1.97
N ALA A 201 -4.71 13.26 -3.01
CA ALA A 201 -3.57 12.36 -3.12
C ALA A 201 -2.52 12.71 -2.06
N ALA A 202 -2.41 13.99 -1.71
CA ALA A 202 -1.60 14.46 -0.59
C ALA A 202 -2.13 13.94 0.76
N TRP A 203 -3.45 14.03 1.00
CA TRP A 203 -4.08 13.52 2.22
C TRP A 203 -3.95 11.99 2.37
N VAL A 204 -4.17 11.24 1.29
CA VAL A 204 -4.04 9.78 1.30
C VAL A 204 -2.58 9.38 1.58
N LEU A 205 -1.61 10.02 0.93
CA LEU A 205 -0.19 9.76 1.20
C LEU A 205 0.15 10.09 2.66
N ALA A 206 -0.26 11.25 3.16
CA ALA A 206 0.01 11.64 4.55
C ALA A 206 -0.62 10.66 5.56
N ALA A 207 -1.82 10.15 5.27
CA ALA A 207 -2.45 9.13 6.09
C ALA A 207 -1.69 7.80 6.09
N LEU A 208 -1.18 7.38 4.93
CA LEU A 208 -0.37 6.16 4.80
C LEU A 208 0.91 6.31 5.63
N CYS A 209 1.68 7.39 5.42
CA CYS A 209 2.89 7.67 6.18
C CYS A 209 2.58 7.73 7.69
N HIS A 210 1.57 8.51 8.11
CA HIS A 210 1.20 8.65 9.52
C HIS A 210 0.68 7.35 10.15
N SER A 211 -0.06 6.52 9.41
CA SER A 211 -0.46 5.18 9.88
C SER A 211 0.73 4.27 10.13
N GLN A 212 1.76 4.38 9.29
CA GLN A 212 3.01 3.64 9.45
C GLN A 212 3.82 4.14 10.65
N GLN A 213 3.77 5.44 10.97
CA GLN A 213 4.32 5.95 12.24
C GLN A 213 3.69 5.23 13.44
N ARG A 214 2.34 5.14 13.48
CA ARG A 214 1.61 4.54 14.60
C ARG A 214 1.87 3.04 14.75
N ALA A 215 2.34 2.40 13.68
CA ALA A 215 2.73 0.99 13.68
C ALA A 215 4.15 0.75 14.23
N VAL A 216 4.83 1.78 14.78
CA VAL A 216 6.21 1.80 15.33
C VAL A 216 6.86 0.39 15.42
N TRP A 217 7.58 0.04 14.36
CA TRP A 217 8.84 -0.73 14.35
C TRP A 217 8.93 -2.08 15.06
N ARG A 218 7.83 -2.73 15.44
CA ARG A 218 7.81 -4.19 15.62
C ARG A 218 7.33 -4.87 14.35
N THR A 219 7.97 -4.52 13.24
CA THR A 219 7.79 -5.28 12.00
C THR A 219 8.48 -6.63 12.20
N THR A 220 7.76 -7.70 11.94
CA THR A 220 8.32 -9.05 11.89
C THR A 220 9.43 -9.09 10.84
N SER A 221 10.43 -9.95 11.00
CA SER A 221 11.47 -10.11 9.98
C SER A 221 10.86 -10.65 8.67
N GLY A 222 11.60 -10.55 7.55
CA GLY A 222 11.15 -11.15 6.29
C GLY A 222 10.88 -12.66 6.41
N GLU A 223 11.72 -13.35 7.19
CA GLU A 223 11.60 -14.77 7.50
C GLU A 223 10.35 -15.05 8.36
N GLN A 224 10.13 -14.29 9.44
CA GLN A 224 8.93 -14.41 10.27
C GLN A 224 7.65 -14.18 9.48
N ARG A 225 7.60 -13.16 8.60
CA ARG A 225 6.43 -12.94 7.73
C ARG A 225 6.19 -14.12 6.78
N PHE A 226 7.25 -14.74 6.28
CA PHE A 226 7.13 -15.89 5.39
C PHE A 226 6.59 -17.11 6.15
N GLU A 227 7.13 -17.38 7.34
CA GLU A 227 6.65 -18.44 8.23
C GLU A 227 5.18 -18.24 8.61
N GLU A 228 4.80 -17.02 9.01
CA GLU A 228 3.42 -16.64 9.30
C GLU A 228 2.51 -16.89 8.10
N LEU A 229 2.90 -16.46 6.90
CA LEU A 229 2.11 -16.70 5.67
C LEU A 229 1.91 -18.18 5.39
N MET A 230 2.94 -19.00 5.58
CA MET A 230 2.81 -20.45 5.37
C MET A 230 1.94 -21.10 6.45
N ALA A 231 2.00 -20.61 7.69
CA ALA A 231 1.23 -21.11 8.83
C ALA A 231 -0.25 -20.68 8.83
N LEU A 232 -0.62 -19.62 8.10
CA LEU A 232 -2.00 -19.12 8.05
C LEU A 232 -3.03 -20.19 7.64
N GLU A 233 -4.11 -20.30 8.38
CA GLU A 233 -5.23 -21.14 7.99
C GLU A 233 -6.07 -20.47 6.88
N GLU A 234 -6.83 -21.28 6.13
CA GLU A 234 -7.70 -20.79 5.04
C GLU A 234 -8.66 -19.70 5.50
N VAL A 235 -9.32 -19.92 6.64
CA VAL A 235 -10.30 -18.97 7.21
C VAL A 235 -9.65 -17.63 7.51
N GLU A 236 -8.43 -17.65 8.05
CA GLU A 236 -7.70 -16.43 8.39
C GLU A 236 -7.23 -15.68 7.15
N LEU A 237 -6.72 -16.40 6.13
CA LEU A 237 -6.31 -15.78 4.88
C LEU A 237 -7.49 -15.13 4.13
N LEU A 238 -8.66 -15.79 4.13
CA LEU A 238 -9.89 -15.22 3.57
C LEU A 238 -10.35 -13.98 4.36
N HIS A 239 -10.27 -14.01 5.69
CA HIS A 239 -10.57 -12.84 6.51
C HIS A 239 -9.63 -11.66 6.20
N LEU A 240 -8.33 -11.90 6.07
CA LEU A 240 -7.34 -10.89 5.71
C LEU A 240 -7.61 -10.30 4.31
N ARG A 241 -8.00 -11.13 3.34
CA ARG A 241 -8.43 -10.67 2.01
C ARG A 241 -9.57 -9.67 2.12
N ASP A 242 -10.58 -9.96 2.93
CA ASP A 242 -11.76 -9.12 3.06
C ASP A 242 -11.42 -7.78 3.73
N LEU A 243 -10.53 -7.78 4.74
CA LEU A 243 -10.00 -6.56 5.34
C LEU A 243 -9.21 -5.69 4.35
N VAL A 244 -8.39 -6.32 3.49
CA VAL A 244 -7.65 -5.59 2.44
C VAL A 244 -8.60 -4.99 1.42
N ARG A 245 -9.63 -5.72 0.99
CA ARG A 245 -10.63 -5.21 0.05
C ARG A 245 -11.43 -4.06 0.64
N GLU A 246 -11.84 -4.16 1.89
CA GLU A 246 -12.44 -3.05 2.62
C GLU A 246 -11.51 -1.82 2.65
N SER A 247 -10.21 -2.02 2.88
CA SER A 247 -9.23 -0.94 2.84
C SER A 247 -9.09 -0.32 1.45
N LEU A 248 -9.13 -1.13 0.39
CA LEU A 248 -9.11 -0.64 -1.00
C LEU A 248 -10.40 0.12 -1.34
N ASP A 249 -11.56 -0.36 -0.91
CA ASP A 249 -12.85 0.30 -1.08
C ASP A 249 -12.88 1.64 -0.34
N ALA A 250 -12.40 1.68 0.90
CA ALA A 250 -12.28 2.91 1.68
C ALA A 250 -11.33 3.89 0.99
N MET A 251 -10.15 3.44 0.56
CA MET A 251 -9.22 4.27 -0.20
C MET A 251 -9.82 4.74 -1.52
N TRP A 252 -10.60 3.93 -2.23
CA TRP A 252 -11.22 4.28 -3.50
C TRP A 252 -12.40 5.25 -3.35
N CYS A 253 -13.23 5.06 -2.34
CA CYS A 253 -14.27 6.02 -1.92
C CYS A 253 -13.63 7.36 -1.55
N MET A 254 -12.59 7.29 -0.73
CA MET A 254 -11.72 8.42 -0.44
C MET A 254 -10.84 8.84 -1.60
N ALA A 255 -10.80 8.13 -2.75
CA ALA A 255 -10.11 8.46 -4.00
C ALA A 255 -11.05 9.06 -5.07
N THR A 256 -12.37 8.98 -4.85
CA THR A 256 -13.42 9.43 -5.77
C THR A 256 -14.45 10.40 -5.16
N GLU A 257 -14.31 10.80 -3.90
CA GLU A 257 -15.21 11.70 -3.13
C GLU A 257 -16.56 11.04 -2.88
N GLY A 258 -16.54 9.74 -2.61
CA GLY A 258 -17.76 8.96 -2.46
C GLY A 258 -18.47 8.65 -3.78
N LYS A 259 -17.97 9.13 -4.94
CA LYS A 259 -18.54 8.80 -6.26
C LYS A 259 -18.36 7.32 -6.61
N GLY A 260 -17.26 6.71 -6.15
CA GLY A 260 -16.98 5.28 -6.32
C GLY A 260 -16.96 4.57 -4.97
N GLN A 261 -17.84 3.59 -4.77
CA GLN A 261 -17.92 2.87 -3.49
C GLN A 261 -17.04 1.63 -3.44
N ARG A 262 -16.71 1.03 -4.60
CA ARG A 262 -15.97 -0.22 -4.69
C ARG A 262 -14.76 -0.10 -5.61
N PHE A 263 -13.63 -0.62 -5.17
CA PHE A 263 -12.41 -0.76 -5.94
C PHE A 263 -12.42 -2.10 -6.68
N ASP A 264 -12.42 -2.06 -8.02
CA ASP A 264 -12.27 -3.27 -8.82
C ASP A 264 -10.80 -3.70 -8.80
N VAL A 265 -10.51 -4.85 -8.18
CA VAL A 265 -9.22 -5.54 -8.31
C VAL A 265 -9.19 -6.23 -9.67
N GLY A 266 -9.29 -5.42 -10.73
CA GLY A 266 -9.51 -5.89 -12.08
C GLY A 266 -8.22 -6.15 -12.86
N SER A 267 -7.04 -6.00 -12.27
CA SER A 267 -5.76 -6.11 -12.98
C SER A 267 -4.71 -6.89 -12.19
N SER A 268 -3.72 -7.44 -12.88
CA SER A 268 -2.56 -8.06 -12.22
C SER A 268 -1.87 -7.08 -11.26
N ALA A 269 -1.73 -5.80 -11.65
CA ALA A 269 -1.08 -4.79 -10.81
C ALA A 269 -1.85 -4.53 -9.51
N SER A 270 -3.18 -4.37 -9.60
CA SER A 270 -4.04 -4.19 -8.41
C SER A 270 -4.05 -5.44 -7.52
N ALA A 271 -3.99 -6.65 -8.09
CA ALA A 271 -3.94 -7.89 -7.32
C ALA A 271 -2.62 -8.04 -6.56
N ARG A 272 -1.49 -7.66 -7.17
CA ARG A 272 -0.18 -7.63 -6.48
C ARG A 272 -0.15 -6.58 -5.38
N LEU A 273 -0.72 -5.39 -5.62
CA LEU A 273 -0.86 -4.36 -4.60
C LEU A 273 -1.67 -4.88 -3.40
N ALA A 274 -2.84 -5.48 -3.66
CA ALA A 274 -3.67 -6.07 -2.62
C ALA A 274 -2.93 -7.19 -1.86
N GLY A 275 -2.19 -8.04 -2.58
CA GLY A 275 -1.33 -9.05 -1.97
C GLY A 275 -0.26 -8.46 -1.07
N GLY A 276 0.40 -7.37 -1.49
CA GLY A 276 1.37 -6.67 -0.67
C GLY A 276 0.75 -6.06 0.59
N MET A 277 -0.41 -5.40 0.46
CA MET A 277 -1.15 -4.87 1.60
C MET A 277 -1.54 -5.97 2.59
N LEU A 278 -1.91 -7.16 2.10
CA LEU A 278 -2.22 -8.31 2.94
C LEU A 278 -1.02 -8.71 3.79
N ILE A 279 0.14 -8.89 3.17
CA ILE A 279 1.36 -9.32 3.88
C ILE A 279 1.86 -8.24 4.85
N GLU A 280 1.79 -6.96 4.47
CA GLU A 280 2.14 -5.87 5.39
C GLU A 280 1.19 -5.82 6.59
N TRP A 281 -0.12 -6.01 6.35
CA TRP A 281 -1.11 -6.02 7.41
C TRP A 281 -0.94 -7.22 8.36
N MET A 282 -0.51 -8.38 7.86
CA MET A 282 -0.20 -9.54 8.71
C MET A 282 0.81 -9.20 9.80
N GLY A 283 1.86 -8.44 9.47
CA GLY A 283 2.84 -7.98 10.46
C GLY A 283 2.30 -6.82 11.30
N ALA A 284 1.72 -5.80 10.65
CA ALA A 284 1.28 -4.58 11.32
C ALA A 284 0.14 -4.82 12.33
N ARG A 285 -0.73 -5.80 12.11
CA ARG A 285 -1.85 -6.06 13.05
C ARG A 285 -1.41 -6.44 14.45
N HIS A 286 -0.19 -6.95 14.64
CA HIS A 286 0.34 -7.34 15.95
C HIS A 286 0.67 -6.16 16.87
N VAL A 287 0.82 -4.96 16.30
CA VAL A 287 1.06 -3.72 17.07
C VAL A 287 -0.20 -2.87 17.25
N HIS A 288 -1.29 -3.26 16.61
CA HIS A 288 -2.59 -2.60 16.77
C HIS A 288 -3.49 -3.38 17.75
N PRO A 289 -4.45 -2.71 18.42
CA PRO A 289 -5.41 -3.40 19.29
C PRO A 289 -6.11 -4.57 18.55
N PRO A 290 -6.41 -5.69 19.22
CA PRO A 290 -7.16 -6.79 18.62
C PRO A 290 -8.46 -6.32 17.97
N GLY A 291 -8.73 -6.80 16.75
CA GLY A 291 -9.90 -6.38 15.97
C GLY A 291 -9.72 -5.07 15.19
N SER A 292 -8.53 -4.46 15.22
CA SER A 292 -8.20 -3.35 14.34
C SER A 292 -8.33 -3.74 12.88
N ARG A 293 -8.71 -2.78 12.04
CA ARG A 293 -8.90 -2.97 10.59
C ARG A 293 -8.02 -1.97 9.85
N PRO A 294 -7.37 -2.35 8.73
CA PRO A 294 -6.46 -1.44 8.02
C PRO A 294 -7.15 -0.15 7.58
N ALA A 295 -8.38 -0.25 7.07
CA ALA A 295 -9.21 0.89 6.68
C ALA A 295 -9.45 1.86 7.85
N GLN A 296 -9.74 1.31 9.04
CA GLN A 296 -10.00 2.08 10.24
C GLN A 296 -8.73 2.79 10.74
N VAL A 297 -7.58 2.09 10.72
CA VAL A 297 -6.29 2.68 11.09
C VAL A 297 -5.96 3.87 10.18
N LEU A 298 -6.18 3.74 8.87
CA LEU A 298 -5.98 4.82 7.91
C LEU A 298 -6.88 6.03 8.20
N LEU A 299 -8.18 5.79 8.45
CA LEU A 299 -9.15 6.84 8.79
C LEU A 299 -8.82 7.53 10.12
N ASP A 300 -8.38 6.78 11.12
CA ASP A 300 -7.99 7.34 12.41
C ASP A 300 -6.67 8.12 12.30
N SER A 301 -5.76 7.72 11.42
CA SER A 301 -4.59 8.54 11.08
C SER A 301 -5.00 9.86 10.42
N LEU A 302 -5.95 9.84 9.47
CA LEU A 302 -6.48 11.08 8.88
C LEU A 302 -7.09 12.01 9.94
N ARG A 303 -7.91 11.47 10.84
CA ARG A 303 -8.52 12.23 11.95
C ARG A 303 -7.46 12.76 12.92
N GLY A 304 -6.43 11.96 13.21
CA GLY A 304 -5.30 12.34 14.04
C GLY A 304 -4.53 13.52 13.46
N LEU A 305 -4.13 13.43 12.18
CA LEU A 305 -3.49 14.52 11.44
C LEU A 305 -4.35 15.78 11.45
N TRP A 306 -5.65 15.62 11.19
CA TRP A 306 -6.59 16.74 11.20
C TRP A 306 -6.61 17.45 12.56
N SER A 307 -6.70 16.68 13.64
CA SER A 307 -6.76 17.21 15.01
C SER A 307 -5.46 17.95 15.37
N GLN A 308 -4.31 17.42 14.98
CA GLN A 308 -3.01 18.05 15.24
C GLN A 308 -2.81 19.34 14.42
N CYS A 309 -3.24 19.33 13.16
CA CYS A 309 -3.22 20.55 12.32
C CYS A 309 -4.18 21.62 12.84
N ALA A 310 -5.34 21.23 13.39
CA ALA A 310 -6.28 22.16 14.01
C ALA A 310 -5.74 22.76 15.31
N ALA A 311 -5.21 21.94 16.22
CA ALA A 311 -4.72 22.40 17.52
C ALA A 311 -3.49 23.33 17.40
N SER A 312 -2.62 23.10 16.42
CA SER A 312 -1.45 23.96 16.17
C SER A 312 -1.82 25.36 15.66
N ALA A 313 -2.99 25.53 15.03
CA ALA A 313 -3.46 26.83 14.56
C ALA A 313 -3.84 27.79 15.70
N ASP A 314 -4.10 27.27 16.90
CA ASP A 314 -4.40 28.07 18.10
C ASP A 314 -3.12 28.52 18.83
N THR A 315 -1.94 28.06 18.41
CA THR A 315 -0.64 28.29 19.05
C THR A 315 0.36 29.04 18.17
N ASP A 316 -0.05 30.13 17.51
CA ASP A 316 0.84 31.09 16.80
C ASP A 316 1.83 31.81 17.76
N ALA A 317 2.62 31.05 18.53
CA ALA A 317 3.62 31.54 19.45
C ALA A 317 4.93 30.76 19.28
N SER A 318 5.83 31.35 18.49
CA SER A 318 7.29 31.18 18.53
C SER A 318 7.85 29.75 18.42
N GLY A 319 7.97 29.26 17.19
CA GLY A 319 8.86 28.15 16.80
C GLY A 319 10.00 28.66 15.89
N GLU A 320 11.07 27.86 15.78
CA GLU A 320 12.36 28.19 15.17
C GLU A 320 12.23 28.94 13.83
N GLY A 321 12.68 30.20 13.79
CA GLY A 321 12.47 31.07 12.63
C GLY A 321 13.24 30.65 11.38
N ARG A 322 12.63 30.96 10.22
CA ARG A 322 12.98 30.67 8.82
C ARG A 322 14.46 30.67 8.48
N SER A 323 15.26 31.46 9.18
CA SER A 323 16.71 31.47 9.12
C SER A 323 17.35 30.14 9.53
N ALA A 324 16.88 29.46 10.58
CA ALA A 324 17.49 28.22 11.08
C ALA A 324 17.20 27.01 10.18
N PHE A 325 15.95 26.85 9.72
CA PHE A 325 15.58 25.82 8.74
C PHE A 325 16.32 26.01 7.41
N ILE A 326 16.41 27.26 6.91
CA ILE A 326 17.16 27.57 5.69
C ILE A 326 18.66 27.33 5.89
N THR A 327 19.22 27.59 7.07
CA THR A 327 20.66 27.39 7.33
C THR A 327 21.01 25.90 7.33
N ARG A 328 20.18 25.06 7.96
CA ARG A 328 20.31 23.59 7.94
C ARG A 328 20.11 22.99 6.55
N THR A 329 19.20 23.53 5.74
CA THR A 329 18.92 23.02 4.38
C THR A 329 19.79 23.63 3.28
N ARG A 330 20.54 24.73 3.56
CA ARG A 330 21.47 25.36 2.59
C ARG A 330 22.94 25.03 2.82
N SER A 331 23.39 24.59 3.99
CA SER A 331 24.84 24.34 4.19
C SER A 331 25.39 23.18 3.35
N ASP A 332 24.53 22.38 2.71
CA ASP A 332 24.93 21.23 1.87
C ASP A 332 25.17 21.53 0.39
N ARG A 333 25.34 22.81 0.00
CA ARG A 333 25.90 23.17 -1.31
C ARG A 333 26.85 24.35 -1.21
N GLY A 334 28.04 24.11 -0.66
CA GLY A 334 29.15 25.05 -0.75
C GLY A 334 30.23 24.87 0.29
N SER A 335 31.02 23.80 0.17
CA SER A 335 32.44 23.72 0.52
C SER A 335 33.04 22.56 -0.27
#